data_AF-A0A0T5ZGP6-F1
#
_entry.id   AF-A0A0T5ZGP6-F1
#
_cell.length_a   1.000
_cell.length_b   1.000
_cell.length_c   1.000
_cell.angle_alpha   90.00
_cell.angle_beta   90.00
_cell.angle_gamma   90.00
#
_symmetry.space_group_name_H-M   'P 1'
#
loop_
_entity.id
_entity.type
_entity.pdbx_description
1 polymer ?
#
loop_
_entity_poly.entity_id
_entity_poly.type
_entity_poly.pdbx_seq_one_letter_code
_entity_poly.pdbx_strand_id
1 'polypeptide(L)' 'MCECGKIHLFEVEFKLAGMTVVPTHKNCGDPLNEKQADNFQKDLVKSWGFDEEE' A
#
# COMPACT_ATOMS: atom_id res chain seq x y z
N MET A 1 -12.11 4.47 -3.76
CA MET A 1 -10.66 4.62 -4.08
C MET A 1 -10.25 5.99 -3.56
N CYS A 2 -9.41 6.07 -2.52
CA CYS A 2 -9.08 7.38 -1.93
C CYS A 2 -8.07 8.14 -2.80
N GLU A 3 -8.22 9.46 -2.87
CA GLU A 3 -7.32 10.38 -3.59
C GLU A 3 -6.19 10.92 -2.70
N CYS A 4 -5.88 10.20 -1.62
CA CYS A 4 -4.85 10.58 -0.66
C CYS A 4 -3.49 10.56 -1.37
N GLY A 5 -2.84 11.72 -1.46
CA GLY A 5 -1.64 11.92 -2.27
C GLY A 5 -0.38 11.21 -1.75
N LYS A 6 -0.32 10.88 -0.45
CA LYS A 6 0.79 10.14 0.15
C LYS A 6 0.24 9.07 1.09
N ILE A 7 0.69 7.84 0.91
CA ILE A 7 0.39 6.71 1.78
C ILE A 7 1.67 6.38 2.55
N HIS A 8 1.64 6.43 3.88
CA HIS A 8 2.79 6.02 4.69
C HIS A 8 2.72 4.51 4.99
N LEU A 9 3.89 3.86 5.13
CA LEU A 9 4.00 2.43 5.38
C LEU A 9 3.14 1.94 6.56
N PHE A 10 3.07 2.72 7.64
CA PHE A 10 2.33 2.38 8.86
C PHE A 10 0.82 2.69 8.78
N GLU A 11 0.36 3.25 7.67
CA GLU A 11 -1.04 3.62 7.42
C GLU A 11 -1.74 2.65 6.46
N VAL A 12 -1.13 1.50 6.17
CA VAL A 12 -1.71 0.44 5.34
C VAL A 12 -2.11 -0.74 6.20
N GLU A 13 -3.36 -1.17 6.04
CA GLU A 13 -3.91 -2.39 6.63
C GLU A 13 -4.27 -3.39 5.55
N PHE A 14 -4.05 -4.68 5.79
CA PHE A 14 -4.48 -5.73 4.88
C PHE A 14 -5.84 -6.28 5.33
N LYS A 15 -6.85 -6.13 4.48
CA LYS A 15 -8.22 -6.60 4.74
C LYS A 15 -8.60 -7.72 3.78
N LEU A 16 -9.53 -8.58 4.21
CA LEU A 16 -10.10 -9.60 3.34
C LEU A 16 -11.28 -9.03 2.56
N ALA A 17 -11.19 -9.08 1.23
CA ALA A 17 -12.30 -8.84 0.31
C ALA A 17 -12.68 -10.17 -0.34
N GLY A 18 -13.65 -10.87 0.27
CA GLY A 18 -13.96 -12.26 -0.09
C GLY A 18 -12.80 -13.19 0.27
N MET A 19 -12.20 -13.83 -0.73
CA MET A 19 -11.04 -14.72 -0.56
C MET A 19 -9.69 -14.03 -0.89
N THR A 20 -9.71 -12.72 -1.17
CA THR A 20 -8.52 -11.97 -1.58
C THR A 20 -8.07 -11.03 -0.45
N VAL A 21 -6.76 -10.98 -0.20
CA VAL A 21 -6.17 -10.00 0.71
C VAL A 21 -5.91 -8.70 -0.06
N VAL A 22 -6.44 -7.58 0.44
CA VAL A 22 -6.39 -6.28 -0.23
C VAL A 22 -5.74 -5.23 0.70
N PRO A 23 -4.70 -4.53 0.25
CA PRO A 23 -4.13 -3.41 0.98
C PRO A 23 -5.11 -2.24 0.98
N THR A 24 -5.35 -1.69 2.16
CA THR A 24 -6.37 -0.67 2.43
C THR A 24 -5.73 0.48 3.18
N HIS A 25 -6.07 1.71 2.81
CA HIS A 25 -5.64 2.87 3.58
C HIS A 25 -6.38 2.92 4.92
N LYS A 26 -5.64 2.86 6.03
CA LYS A 26 -6.18 2.77 7.39
C LYS A 26 -7.16 3.89 7.71
N ASN A 27 -6.86 5.12 7.28
CA ASN A 27 -7.66 6.28 7.65
C ASN A 27 -8.92 6.44 6.80
N CYS A 28 -8.90 5.98 5.54
CA CYS A 28 -10.05 6.08 4.63
C CYS A 28 -10.90 4.82 4.59
N GLY A 29 -10.33 3.66 4.91
CA GLY A 29 -10.98 2.36 4.73
C GLY A 29 -11.14 1.93 3.27
N ASP A 30 -10.69 2.75 2.33
CA ASP A 30 -10.65 2.47 0.89
C ASP A 30 -9.46 1.57 0.53
N PRO A 31 -9.65 0.62 -0.42
CA PRO A 31 -8.54 -0.05 -1.08
C PRO A 31 -7.57 0.95 -1.71
N LEU A 32 -6.28 0.63 -1.67
CA LEU A 32 -5.28 1.39 -2.41
C LEU A 32 -5.59 1.32 -3.91
N ASN A 33 -5.48 2.45 -4.60
CA ASN A 33 -5.46 2.45 -6.06
C ASN A 33 -4.09 1.98 -6.57
N GLU A 34 -3.99 1.74 -7.89
CA GLU A 34 -2.78 1.21 -8.53
C GLU A 34 -1.52 2.03 -8.20
N LYS A 35 -1.57 3.36 -8.35
CA LYS A 35 -0.43 4.23 -8.04
C LYS A 35 -0.03 4.19 -6.56
N GLN A 36 -1.02 4.11 -5.66
CA GLN A 36 -0.78 4.01 -4.22
C GLN A 36 -0.14 2.66 -3.87
N ALA A 37 -0.61 1.58 -4.48
CA ALA A 37 -0.06 0.24 -4.29
C ALA A 37 1.38 0.15 -4.78
N ASP A 38 1.67 0.68 -5.98
CA ASP A 38 3.02 0.69 -6.56
C ASP A 38 4.02 1.47 -5.68
N ASN A 39 3.63 2.66 -5.24
CA ASN A 39 4.48 3.48 -4.36
C ASN A 39 4.70 2.79 -3.00
N PHE A 40 3.64 2.24 -2.42
CA PHE A 40 3.73 1.49 -1.15
C PHE A 40 4.67 0.29 -1.28
N GLN A 41 4.58 -0.48 -2.37
CA GLN A 41 5.46 -1.62 -2.60
C GLN A 41 6.93 -1.19 -2.69
N LYS A 42 7.24 -0.13 -3.44
CA LYS A 42 8.61 0.40 -3.55
C LYS A 42 9.16 0.84 -2.19
N ASP A 43 8.36 1.56 -1.42
CA ASP A 43 8.76 2.02 -0.09
C ASP A 43 8.95 0.84 0.88
N LEU A 44 8.14 -0.22 0.75
CA LEU A 44 8.24 -1.43 1.57
C LEU A 44 9.54 -2.19 1.27
N VAL A 45 9.84 -2.42 -0.01
CA VAL A 45 11.06 -3.10 -0.46
C VAL A 45 12.31 -2.34 0.02
N LYS A 46 12.33 -1.01 -0.15
CA LYS A 46 13.38 -0.14 0.40
C LYS A 46 13.51 -0.25 1.92
N SER A 47 12.39 -0.30 2.65
CA SER A 47 12.41 -0.43 4.11
C SER A 47 13.02 -1.75 4.60
N TRP A 48 12.97 -2.79 3.77
CA TRP A 48 13.58 -4.09 4.04
C TRP A 48 15.06 -4.15 3.66
N GLY A 49 15.63 -3.06 3.13
CA GLY A 49 17.03 -2.98 2.72
C GLY A 49 17.32 -3.71 1.41
N PHE A 50 16.28 -4.02 0.63
CA PHE A 50 16.44 -4.43 -0.76
C PHE A 50 16.46 -3.16 -1.60
N ASP A 51 17.63 -2.80 -2.12
CA ASP A 51 17.67 -1.92 -3.28
C ASP A 51 17.17 -2.76 -4.46
N GLU A 52 16.13 -2.28 -5.16
CA GLU A 52 15.77 -2.84 -6.46
C GLU A 52 16.99 -2.61 -7.37
N GLU A 53 17.82 -3.64 -7.56
CA GLU A 53 18.81 -3.64 -8.64
C GLU A 53 18.01 -3.51 -9.95
N GLU A 54 18.33 -2.43 -10.68
CA GLU A 54 17.62 -1.88 -11.85
C GLU A 54 17.40 -2.89 -12.99
#